data_AF-A0A8J6QMV0-F1
#
_entry.id   AF-A0A8J6QMV0-F1
#
_cell.length_a   1.000
_cell.length_b   1.000
_cell.length_c   1.000
_cell.angle_alpha   90.00
_cell.angle_beta   90.00
_cell.angle_gamma   90.00
#
_symmetry.space_group_name_H-M   'P 1'
#
loop_
_entity.id
_entity.type
_entity.pdbx_description
1 polymer ?
#
loop_
_entity_poly.entity_id
_entity_poly.type
_entity_poly.pdbx_seq_one_letter_code
_entity_poly.pdbx_strand_id
1 'polypeptide(L)' 'MPRSPRLVVEGESAVYHLMSRTALDGFVLGDAEKDHLLQVIRHFTSIYFTDVLGFCIIEKKGTGEI' A
#
# COMPACT_ATOMS: atom_id res chain seq x y z
N MET A 1 3.59 16.94 2.22
CA MET A 1 2.93 16.94 3.54
C MET A 1 1.51 16.42 3.37
N PRO A 2 1.04 15.43 4.16
CA PRO A 2 -0.33 14.93 4.07
C PRO A 2 -1.32 16.07 4.29
N ARG A 3 -2.26 16.25 3.38
CA ARG A 3 -3.22 17.37 3.42
C ARG A 3 -4.46 17.08 4.25
N SER A 4 -4.63 15.83 4.69
CA SER A 4 -5.77 15.35 5.46
C SER A 4 -5.30 14.75 6.79
N PRO A 5 -6.01 14.98 7.90
CA PRO A 5 -5.70 14.37 9.19
C PRO A 5 -5.85 12.84 9.11
N ARG A 6 -5.04 12.13 9.88
CA ARG A 6 -5.16 10.67 10.03
C ARG A 6 -6.10 10.36 11.18
N LEU A 7 -7.10 9.52 10.94
CA LEU A 7 -7.99 9.04 11.99
C LEU A 7 -7.27 7.98 12.82
N VAL A 8 -7.08 8.23 14.11
CA VAL A 8 -6.55 7.27 15.08
C VAL A 8 -7.70 6.86 15.98
N VAL A 9 -8.00 5.56 16.05
CA VAL A 9 -9.01 5.01 16.95
C VAL A 9 -8.27 4.43 18.16
N GLU A 10 -8.67 4.85 19.35
CA GLU A 10 -8.09 4.38 20.62
C GLU A 10 -9.05 3.41 21.31
N GLY A 11 -8.51 2.35 21.93
CA GLY A 11 -9.28 1.40 22.75
C GLY A 11 -10.02 0.30 21.99
N GLU A 12 -10.30 0.47 20.71
CA GLU A 12 -11.01 -0.51 19.87
C GLU A 12 -10.20 -0.94 18.64
N SER A 13 -10.50 -2.12 18.09
CA SER A 13 -9.93 -2.56 16.81
C SER A 13 -10.51 -1.74 15.67
N ALA A 14 -9.65 -1.21 14.79
CA ALA A 14 -10.05 -0.45 13.61
C ALA A 14 -9.56 -1.10 12.31
N VAL A 15 -10.38 -1.02 11.27
CA VAL A 15 -10.04 -1.46 9.92
C VAL A 15 -9.85 -0.22 9.03
N TYR A 16 -8.69 -0.14 8.38
CA TYR A 16 -8.36 0.96 7.48
C TYR A 16 -8.15 0.47 6.06
N HIS A 17 -8.71 1.17 5.09
CA HIS A 17 -8.34 1.00 3.68
C HIS A 17 -7.21 1.97 3.34
N LEU A 18 -6.01 1.44 3.13
CA LEU A 18 -4.81 2.22 2.80
C LEU A 18 -4.53 2.15 1.29
N MET A 19 -4.32 3.31 0.67
CA MET A 19 -3.91 3.41 -0.72
C MET A 19 -2.58 4.14 -0.80
N SER A 20 -1.65 3.58 -1.58
CA SER A 20 -0.35 4.19 -1.88
C SER A 20 -0.12 4.18 -3.39
N ARG A 21 0.70 5.12 -3.87
CA ARG A 21 1.10 5.21 -5.28
C ARG A 21 2.61 5.35 -5.39
N THR A 22 3.19 4.77 -6.43
CA THR A 22 4.60 5.02 -6.76
C THR A 22 4.81 6.50 -7.09
N ALA A 23 5.93 7.04 -6.62
CA ALA A 23 6.28 8.45 -6.79
C ALA A 23 6.81 8.75 -8.21
N LEU A 24 7.52 7.79 -8.80
CA LEU A 24 8.10 7.96 -10.13
C LEU A 24 7.07 7.67 -11.21
N ASP A 25 6.83 8.66 -12.07
CA ASP A 25 6.00 8.49 -13.26
C ASP A 25 6.70 7.57 -14.26
N GLY A 26 5.99 6.57 -14.79
CA GLY A 26 6.53 5.59 -15.73
C GLY A 26 7.29 4.41 -15.09
N PHE A 27 7.53 4.42 -13.78
CA PHE A 27 8.08 3.25 -13.08
C PHE A 27 6.96 2.26 -12.75
N VAL A 28 6.85 1.24 -13.60
CA VAL A 28 5.94 0.13 -13.42
C VAL A 28 6.61 -0.89 -12.51
N LEU A 29 5.97 -1.23 -11.38
CA LEU A 29 6.37 -2.40 -10.60
C LEU A 29 6.09 -3.63 -11.46
N GLY A 30 7.15 -4.28 -11.94
CA GLY A 30 7.05 -5.57 -12.61
C GLY A 30 6.65 -6.67 -11.62
N ASP A 31 6.43 -7.87 -12.13
CA ASP A 31 5.89 -8.96 -11.31
C ASP A 31 6.85 -9.35 -10.17
N ALA A 32 8.16 -9.35 -10.43
CA ALA A 32 9.17 -9.61 -9.39
C ALA A 32 9.16 -8.55 -8.28
N GLU A 33 9.01 -7.27 -8.63
CA GLU A 33 8.93 -6.19 -7.65
C GLU A 33 7.61 -6.24 -6.86
N LYS A 34 6.49 -6.60 -7.49
CA LYS A 34 5.20 -6.82 -6.82
C LYS A 34 5.29 -7.96 -5.81
N ASP A 35 5.91 -9.08 -6.19
CA ASP A 35 6.12 -10.23 -5.30
C ASP A 35 7.03 -9.87 -4.13
N HIS A 36 8.10 -9.12 -4.39
CA HIS A 36 8.98 -8.63 -3.33
C HIS A 36 8.24 -7.70 -2.36
N LEU A 37 7.44 -6.76 -2.89
CA LEU A 37 6.62 -5.87 -2.08
C LEU A 37 5.62 -6.65 -1.21
N LEU A 38 5.03 -7.71 -1.74
CA LEU A 38 4.17 -8.60 -0.95
C LEU A 38 4.92 -9.24 0.22
N GLN A 39 6.15 -9.72 0.00
CA GLN A 39 6.96 -10.27 1.10
C GLN A 39 7.28 -9.21 2.16
N VAL A 40 7.59 -7.98 1.73
CA VAL A 40 7.83 -6.85 2.64
C VAL A 40 6.58 -6.53 3.46
N ILE A 41 5.40 -6.47 2.84
CA ILE A 41 4.13 -6.27 3.53
C ILE A 41 3.94 -7.35 4.59
N ARG A 42 4.06 -8.64 4.21
CA ARG A 42 3.92 -9.78 5.14
C ARG A 42 4.90 -9.73 6.30
N HIS A 43 6.15 -9.32 6.05
CA HIS A 43 7.15 -9.15 7.10
C HIS A 43 6.72 -8.09 8.11
N PHE A 44 6.26 -6.93 7.64
CA PHE A 44 5.82 -5.85 8.53
C PHE A 44 4.51 -6.16 9.24
N THR A 45 3.59 -6.89 8.60
CA THR A 45 2.37 -7.42 9.25
C THR A 45 2.72 -8.23 10.50
N SER A 46 3.76 -9.08 10.43
CA SER A 46 4.23 -9.84 11.60
C SER A 46 4.87 -8.97 12.69
N ILE A 47 5.50 -7.85 12.34
CA ILE A 47 6.18 -6.97 13.30
C ILE A 47 5.18 -6.08 14.03
N TYR A 48 4.19 -5.56 13.30
CA TYR A 48 3.23 -4.61 13.83
C TYR A 48 1.93 -5.26 14.33
N PHE A 49 1.85 -6.59 14.32
CA PHE A 49 0.68 -7.36 14.78
C PHE A 49 -0.63 -6.88 14.13
N THR A 50 -0.57 -6.55 12.84
CA THR A 50 -1.74 -6.15 12.06
C THR A 50 -2.24 -7.32 11.23
N ASP A 51 -3.52 -7.31 10.85
CA ASP A 51 -4.09 -8.27 9.92
C ASP A 51 -4.32 -7.61 8.56
N VAL A 52 -3.86 -8.25 7.48
CA VAL A 52 -4.15 -7.83 6.10
C VAL A 52 -5.37 -8.59 5.61
N LEU A 53 -6.53 -7.95 5.66
CA LEU A 53 -7.80 -8.56 5.22
C LEU A 53 -7.89 -8.72 3.70
N GLY A 54 -7.20 -7.87 2.96
CA GLY A 54 -7.13 -7.90 1.50
C GLY A 54 -6.22 -6.78 0.99
N PHE A 55 -5.58 -7.01 -0.15
CA PHE A 55 -4.75 -6.01 -0.81
C PHE A 55 -4.79 -6.22 -2.32
N CYS A 56 -4.41 -5.18 -3.06
CA CYS A 56 -4.23 -5.24 -4.49
C CYS A 56 -3.00 -4.40 -4.86
N ILE A 57 -2.14 -4.94 -5.71
CA ILE A 57 -0.99 -4.20 -6.26
C ILE A 57 -1.27 -4.01 -7.74
N ILE A 58 -1.53 -2.76 -8.13
CA ILE A 58 -1.94 -2.39 -9.49
C ILE A 58 -0.81 -1.61 -10.15
N GLU A 59 -0.65 -1.82 -11.44
CA GLU A 59 0.26 -1.03 -12.27
C GLU A 59 -0.30 0.38 -12.49
N LYS A 60 0.54 1.39 -12.29
CA LYS A 60 0.21 2.76 -12.67
C LYS A 60 0.54 2.94 -14.15
N LYS A 61 -0.50 3.04 -15.00
CA LYS A 61 -0.32 3.49 -16.39
C LYS A 61 0.20 4.93 -16.41
N GLY A 62 1.12 5.22 -17.33
CA GLY A 62 1.68 6.55 -17.51
C GLY A 62 0.59 7.56 -17.85
N THR A 63 0.64 8.74 -17.24
CA THR A 63 -0.19 9.89 -17.59
C THR A 63 0.19 10.36 -19.00
N GLY A 64 -0.40 9.76 -20.03
CA GLY A 64 -0.11 10.06 -21.44
C GLY A 64 -0.68 9.08 -22.46
N GLU A 65 -1.13 7.89 -22.07
CA GLU A 65 -1.83 6.98 -22.98
C GLU A 65 -3.35 7.04 -22.73
N ILE A 66 -4.07 7.54 -23.74
CA ILE A 66 -5.53 7.51 -23.86
C ILE A 66 -5.94 6.08 -24.23
#